data_AF-A0A2V9LQ98-F1
#
_entry.id   AF-A0A2V9LQ98-F1
#
_cell.length_a   1.000
_cell.length_b   1.000
_cell.length_c   1.000
_cell.angle_alpha   90.00
_cell.angle_beta   90.00
_cell.angle_gamma   90.00
#
_symmetry.space_group_name_H-M   'P 1'
#
loop_
_entity.id
_entity.type
_entity.pdbx_description
1 polymer ?
#
loop_
_entity_poly.entity_id
_entity_poly.type
_entity_poly.pdbx_seq_one_letter_code
_entity_poly.pdbx_strand_id
1 'polypeptide(L)'
;MASIRPVALLLLLLTLAYPLRAAERTRAEAEALTKKVLGEAIIIDTHADTPQMMLDEGYDLTDPSSPYMISIPKMRAGHEGAQFFSIWVSVDWPAEDLIHRALGLVEVVDEQVAKHSDSLELAASADDVIRIHRAGKIAALMGVEGGHIIQND
;
A
#
# COMPACT_ATOMS: atom_id res chain seq x y z
N MET A 1 34.60 -51.84 2.86
CA MET A 1 33.72 -51.28 1.82
C MET A 1 32.37 -51.99 1.90
N ALA A 2 31.38 -51.40 2.57
CA ALA A 2 30.08 -52.02 2.77
C ALA A 2 29.22 -51.86 1.51
N SER A 3 28.86 -52.98 0.89
CA SER A 3 27.98 -53.07 -0.28
C SER A 3 26.58 -52.58 0.09
N ILE A 4 26.14 -51.48 -0.52
CA ILE A 4 24.77 -50.99 -0.42
C ILE A 4 23.88 -51.99 -1.17
N ARG A 5 23.02 -52.70 -0.44
CA ARG A 5 22.09 -53.68 -1.01
C ARG A 5 21.14 -52.98 -2.01
N PRO A 6 20.87 -53.56 -3.19
CA PRO A 6 20.08 -52.92 -4.26
C PRO A 6 18.66 -52.51 -3.84
N VAL A 7 18.11 -53.14 -2.79
CA VAL A 7 16.82 -52.77 -2.19
C VAL A 7 16.87 -51.40 -1.49
N ALA A 8 18.00 -51.04 -0.88
CA ALA A 8 18.18 -49.74 -0.22
C ALA A 8 18.26 -48.59 -1.22
N LEU A 9 18.81 -48.84 -2.41
CA LEU A 9 18.87 -47.86 -3.50
C LEU A 9 17.50 -47.62 -4.13
N LEU A 10 16.67 -48.67 -4.24
CA LEU A 10 15.30 -48.57 -4.76
C LEU A 10 14.36 -47.81 -3.82
N LEU A 11 14.48 -48.02 -2.50
CA LEU A 11 13.72 -47.27 -1.48
C LEU A 11 14.13 -45.79 -1.41
N LEU A 12 15.42 -45.49 -1.60
CA LEU A 12 15.92 -44.12 -1.65
C LEU A 12 15.47 -43.36 -2.92
N LEU A 13 15.34 -44.07 -4.05
CA LEU A 13 14.83 -43.48 -5.31
C LEU A 13 13.31 -43.26 -5.28
N LEU A 14 12.55 -44.08 -4.54
CA LEU A 14 11.11 -43.92 -4.36
C LEU A 14 10.73 -42.72 -3.47
N THR A 15 11.59 -42.32 -2.53
CA THR A 15 11.35 -41.11 -1.71
C THR A 15 11.71 -39.81 -2.41
N LEU A 16 12.67 -39.81 -3.34
CA LEU A 16 12.99 -38.64 -4.18
C LEU A 16 11.99 -38.40 -5.32
N ALA A 17 11.18 -39.40 -5.69
CA ALA A 17 10.23 -39.33 -6.79
C ALA A 17 8.80 -38.93 -6.37
N TYR A 18 8.51 -38.77 -5.08
CA TYR A 18 7.31 -38.07 -4.66
C TYR A 18 7.56 -36.58 -4.95
N PRO A 19 6.87 -35.96 -5.92
CA PRO A 19 6.93 -34.52 -5.99
C PRO A 19 6.41 -34.03 -4.63
N LEU A 20 7.22 -33.25 -3.93
CA LEU A 20 6.75 -32.41 -2.83
C LEU A 20 5.81 -31.37 -3.47
N ARG A 21 4.64 -31.80 -3.95
CA ARG A 21 3.55 -30.89 -4.22
C ARG A 21 3.09 -30.45 -2.85
N ALA A 22 3.46 -29.23 -2.48
CA ALA A 22 2.73 -28.52 -1.45
C ALA A 22 1.25 -28.71 -1.78
N ALA A 23 0.49 -29.31 -0.86
CA ALA A 23 -0.94 -29.44 -1.04
C ALA A 23 -1.50 -28.04 -1.30
N GLU A 24 -2.24 -27.87 -2.39
CA GLU A 24 -2.92 -26.60 -2.64
C GLU A 24 -3.85 -26.34 -1.46
N ARG A 25 -3.72 -25.15 -0.87
CA ARG A 25 -4.64 -24.74 0.20
C ARG A 25 -6.04 -24.71 -0.37
N THR A 26 -6.98 -25.25 0.39
CA THR A 26 -8.39 -25.03 0.12
C THR A 26 -8.71 -23.53 0.20
N ARG A 27 -9.81 -23.13 -0.43
CA ARG A 27 -10.30 -21.75 -0.34
C ARG A 27 -10.48 -21.28 1.10
N ALA A 28 -11.04 -22.14 1.96
CA ALA A 28 -11.26 -21.82 3.37
C ALA A 28 -9.94 -21.61 4.14
N GLU A 29 -8.93 -22.44 3.87
CA GLU A 29 -7.59 -22.26 4.47
C GLU A 29 -6.91 -20.98 3.97
N ALA A 30 -7.07 -20.65 2.69
CA ALA A 30 -6.57 -19.39 2.13
C ALA A 30 -7.27 -18.17 2.76
N GLU A 31 -8.59 -18.19 2.88
CA GLU A 31 -9.37 -17.11 3.50
C GLU A 31 -9.00 -16.92 4.98
N ALA A 32 -8.84 -18.02 5.74
CA ALA A 32 -8.41 -17.98 7.13
C ALA A 32 -6.99 -17.40 7.27
N LEU A 33 -6.07 -17.79 6.39
CA LEU A 33 -4.72 -17.26 6.37
C LEU A 33 -4.71 -15.77 6.02
N THR A 34 -5.45 -15.35 4.99
CA THR A 34 -5.55 -13.95 4.59
C THR A 34 -6.08 -13.10 5.74
N LYS A 35 -7.17 -13.54 6.39
CA LYS A 35 -7.72 -12.82 7.55
C LYS A 35 -6.70 -12.69 8.69
N LYS A 36 -5.91 -13.74 8.94
CA LYS A 36 -4.85 -13.69 9.95
C LYS A 36 -3.77 -12.68 9.57
N VAL A 37 -3.24 -12.75 8.34
CA VAL A 37 -2.19 -11.86 7.86
C VAL A 37 -2.66 -10.40 7.87
N LEU A 38 -3.85 -10.11 7.36
CA LEU A 38 -4.42 -8.76 7.35
C LEU A 38 -4.79 -8.23 8.74
N GLY A 39 -4.87 -9.10 9.76
CA GLY A 39 -5.04 -8.70 11.15
C GLY A 39 -3.71 -8.40 11.87
N GLU A 40 -2.57 -8.83 11.32
CA GLU A 40 -1.24 -8.69 11.93
C GLU A 40 -0.32 -7.73 11.16
N ALA A 41 -0.48 -7.64 9.84
CA ALA A 41 0.37 -6.84 8.96
C ALA A 41 -0.20 -5.42 8.76
N ILE A 42 0.71 -4.45 8.67
CA ILE A 42 0.38 -3.12 8.18
C ILE A 42 0.53 -3.17 6.66
N ILE A 43 -0.56 -3.02 5.93
CA ILE A 43 -0.53 -2.87 4.47
C ILE A 43 -0.18 -1.42 4.15
N ILE A 44 0.88 -1.24 3.37
CA ILE A 44 1.40 0.07 2.97
C ILE A 44 1.37 0.13 1.45
N ASP A 45 0.54 1.01 0.90
CA ASP A 45 0.59 1.38 -0.50
C ASP A 45 1.57 2.54 -0.68
N THR A 46 2.53 2.38 -1.60
CA THR A 46 3.63 3.32 -1.78
C THR A 46 3.35 4.38 -2.84
N HIS A 47 2.20 4.36 -3.52
CA HIS A 47 1.91 5.31 -4.57
C HIS A 47 0.43 5.40 -4.94
N ALA A 48 -0.19 6.56 -4.70
CA ALA A 48 -1.51 6.87 -5.25
C ALA A 48 -1.63 8.32 -5.74
N ASP A 49 -2.00 8.49 -7.01
CA ASP A 49 -2.22 9.80 -7.65
C ASP A 49 -3.54 10.47 -7.28
N THR A 50 -4.20 10.00 -6.22
CA THR A 50 -5.50 10.52 -5.76
C THR A 50 -5.51 12.02 -5.41
N PRO A 51 -4.39 12.65 -4.97
CA PRO A 51 -4.36 14.11 -4.76
C PRO A 51 -4.77 14.92 -5.98
N GLN A 52 -4.56 14.41 -7.20
CA GLN A 52 -4.98 15.07 -8.43
C GLN A 52 -6.50 15.27 -8.44
N MET A 53 -7.26 14.22 -8.13
CA MET A 53 -8.74 14.27 -8.08
C MET A 53 -9.24 15.10 -6.89
N MET A 54 -8.54 15.07 -5.76
CA MET A 54 -8.87 15.92 -4.61
C MET A 54 -8.74 17.40 -4.99
N LEU A 55 -7.65 17.77 -5.65
CA LEU A 55 -7.35 19.15 -6.02
C LEU A 55 -8.20 19.65 -7.20
N ASP A 56 -8.27 18.86 -8.28
CA ASP A 56 -8.88 19.30 -9.54
C ASP A 56 -10.40 19.19 -9.52
N GLU A 57 -10.93 18.19 -8.83
CA GLU A 57 -12.36 17.86 -8.83
C GLU A 57 -13.02 18.10 -7.47
N GLY A 58 -12.25 18.47 -6.44
CA GLY A 58 -12.77 18.62 -5.08
C GLY A 58 -13.17 17.29 -4.44
N TYR A 59 -12.56 16.18 -4.88
CA TYR A 59 -12.92 14.84 -4.42
C TYR A 59 -12.72 14.66 -2.90
N ASP A 60 -13.77 14.16 -2.23
CA ASP A 60 -13.78 13.85 -0.80
C ASP A 60 -13.47 12.36 -0.57
N LEU A 61 -12.44 12.07 0.22
CA LEU A 61 -12.01 10.70 0.50
C LEU A 61 -13.07 9.84 1.19
N THR A 62 -14.08 10.43 1.84
CA THR A 62 -15.17 9.70 2.48
C THR A 62 -16.37 9.42 1.59
N ASP A 63 -16.35 9.89 0.33
CA ASP A 63 -17.48 9.70 -0.59
C ASP A 63 -17.82 8.20 -0.75
N PRO A 64 -19.02 7.76 -0.30
CA PRO A 64 -19.44 6.37 -0.42
C PRO A 64 -19.70 5.94 -1.86
N SER A 65 -19.91 6.91 -2.76
CA SER A 65 -20.11 6.72 -4.20
C SER A 65 -18.83 6.92 -5.02
N SER A 66 -17.68 7.05 -4.35
CA SER A 66 -16.35 7.23 -4.95
C SER A 66 -16.18 6.40 -6.24
N PRO A 67 -15.98 7.05 -7.41
CA PRO A 67 -15.68 6.35 -8.65
C PRO A 67 -14.19 5.97 -8.78
N TYR A 68 -13.32 6.50 -7.92
CA TYR A 68 -11.87 6.30 -7.96
C TYR A 68 -11.41 5.04 -7.22
N MET A 69 -10.13 4.70 -7.30
CA MET A 69 -9.58 3.51 -6.63
C MET A 69 -9.43 3.70 -5.12
N ILE A 70 -9.08 4.90 -4.68
CA ILE A 70 -8.84 5.24 -3.27
C ILE A 70 -10.02 6.02 -2.69
N SER A 71 -10.49 5.56 -1.54
CA SER A 71 -11.39 6.27 -0.64
C SER A 71 -11.23 5.68 0.75
N ILE A 72 -11.48 6.42 1.83
CA ILE A 72 -11.42 5.91 3.20
C ILE A 72 -12.26 4.63 3.36
N PRO A 73 -13.51 4.54 2.89
CA PRO A 73 -14.26 3.28 2.93
C PRO A 73 -13.54 2.09 2.24
N LYS A 74 -12.91 2.32 1.08
CA LYS A 74 -12.18 1.28 0.33
C LYS A 74 -10.88 0.89 1.02
N MET A 75 -10.11 1.86 1.51
CA MET A 75 -8.88 1.63 2.29
C MET A 75 -9.20 0.78 3.53
N ARG A 76 -10.28 1.09 4.25
CA ARG A 76 -10.75 0.30 5.40
C ARG A 76 -11.15 -1.12 5.01
N ALA A 77 -11.93 -1.29 3.94
CA ALA A 77 -12.32 -2.61 3.45
C ALA A 77 -11.11 -3.44 2.97
N GLY A 78 -10.08 -2.77 2.44
CA GLY A 78 -8.82 -3.37 1.99
C GLY A 78 -7.79 -3.63 3.09
N HIS A 79 -8.08 -3.28 4.36
CA HIS A 79 -7.14 -3.36 5.48
C HIS A 79 -5.87 -2.50 5.30
N GLU A 80 -5.97 -1.42 4.53
CA GLU A 80 -4.88 -0.50 4.31
C GLU A 80 -4.54 0.27 5.59
N GLY A 81 -3.26 0.26 5.96
CA GLY A 81 -2.76 0.90 7.17
C GLY A 81 -2.00 2.19 6.88
N ALA A 82 -1.44 2.34 5.68
CA ALA A 82 -0.74 3.55 5.26
C ALA A 82 -0.78 3.74 3.74
N GLN A 83 -0.92 4.99 3.31
CA GLN A 83 -0.90 5.42 1.90
C GLN A 83 0.14 6.50 1.70
N PHE A 84 1.01 6.34 0.70
CA PHE A 84 1.77 7.44 0.14
C PHE A 84 0.95 8.13 -0.96
N PHE A 85 0.49 9.34 -0.67
CA PHE A 85 -0.16 10.21 -1.65
C PHE A 85 0.91 10.85 -2.55
N SER A 86 0.78 10.64 -3.86
CA SER A 86 1.73 11.16 -4.84
C SER A 86 1.53 12.66 -5.03
N ILE A 87 2.60 13.42 -4.81
CA ILE A 87 2.72 14.82 -5.19
C ILE A 87 3.37 14.83 -6.58
N TRP A 88 2.58 14.47 -7.58
CA TRP A 88 3.01 14.39 -8.97
C TRP A 88 2.56 15.61 -9.77
N VAL A 89 3.46 16.15 -10.57
CA VAL A 89 3.14 17.19 -11.54
C VAL A 89 3.65 16.76 -12.90
N SER A 90 2.81 16.88 -13.94
CA SER A 90 3.23 16.58 -15.31
C SER A 90 4.47 17.38 -15.71
N VAL A 91 5.36 16.75 -16.48
CA VAL A 91 6.54 17.42 -17.04
C VAL A 91 6.19 18.51 -18.05
N ASP A 92 4.96 18.47 -18.60
CA ASP A 92 4.44 19.46 -19.54
C ASP A 92 3.74 20.64 -18.83
N TRP A 93 3.71 20.64 -17.50
CA TRP A 93 3.14 21.77 -16.73
C TRP A 93 4.01 23.02 -16.92
N PRO A 94 3.42 24.24 -16.96
CA PRO A 94 4.19 25.47 -17.07
C PRO A 94 5.29 25.53 -15.99
N ALA A 95 6.53 25.77 -16.43
CA ALA A 95 7.70 25.67 -15.55
C ALA A 95 7.61 26.66 -14.38
N GLU A 96 7.09 27.86 -14.65
CA GLU A 96 6.81 28.90 -13.66
C GLU A 96 5.80 28.49 -12.58
N ASP A 97 4.97 27.47 -12.83
CA ASP A 97 3.87 27.04 -11.95
C ASP A 97 4.04 25.63 -11.40
N LEU A 98 5.13 24.92 -11.72
CA LEU A 98 5.41 23.56 -11.22
C LEU A 98 5.33 23.49 -9.69
N ILE A 99 6.00 24.43 -9.01
CA ILE A 99 6.04 24.45 -7.55
C ILE A 99 4.67 24.81 -6.96
N HIS A 100 3.94 25.75 -7.56
CA HIS A 100 2.60 26.12 -7.11
C HIS A 100 1.63 24.94 -7.23
N ARG A 101 1.74 24.16 -8.31
CA ARG A 101 0.95 22.94 -8.49
C ARG A 101 1.29 21.89 -7.43
N ALA A 102 2.58 21.64 -7.20
CA ALA A 102 3.01 20.68 -6.18
C ALA A 102 2.56 21.10 -4.77
N LEU A 103 2.65 22.37 -4.43
CA LEU A 103 2.16 22.91 -3.15
C LEU A 103 0.65 22.75 -3.02
N GLY A 104 -0.14 23.00 -4.08
CA GLY A 104 -1.57 22.74 -4.04
C GLY A 104 -1.92 21.27 -3.79
N LEU A 105 -1.12 20.33 -4.30
CA LEU A 105 -1.30 18.90 -4.03
C LEU A 105 -0.92 18.54 -2.59
N VAL A 106 0.11 19.17 -2.01
CA VAL A 106 0.43 19.02 -0.58
C VAL A 106 -0.71 19.56 0.28
N GLU A 107 -1.16 20.78 -0.02
CA GLU A 107 -2.25 21.45 0.71
C GLU A 107 -3.53 20.63 0.70
N VAL A 108 -3.93 20.06 -0.44
CA VAL A 108 -5.16 19.27 -0.49
C VAL A 108 -5.07 17.97 0.31
N VAL A 109 -3.89 17.35 0.40
CA VAL A 109 -3.70 16.17 1.27
C VAL A 109 -3.82 16.59 2.74
N ASP A 110 -3.18 17.69 3.14
CA ASP A 110 -3.31 18.23 4.49
C ASP A 110 -4.76 18.56 4.85
N GLU A 111 -5.52 19.15 3.92
CA GLU A 111 -6.94 19.46 4.09
C GLU A 111 -7.77 18.19 4.30
N GLN A 112 -7.57 17.14 3.49
CA GLN A 112 -8.29 15.88 3.67
C GLN A 112 -7.93 15.20 4.99
N VAL A 113 -6.66 15.23 5.40
CA VAL A 113 -6.23 14.69 6.70
C VAL A 113 -6.88 15.46 7.84
N ALA A 114 -6.93 16.79 7.79
CA ALA A 114 -7.57 17.62 8.80
C ALA A 114 -9.08 17.36 8.87
N LYS A 115 -9.74 17.31 7.70
CA LYS A 115 -11.18 17.08 7.56
C LYS A 115 -11.61 15.69 8.05
N HIS A 116 -10.76 14.69 7.89
CA HIS A 116 -11.03 13.30 8.23
C HIS A 116 -10.09 12.77 9.32
N SER A 117 -9.78 13.61 10.31
CA SER A 117 -8.80 13.33 11.38
C SER A 117 -9.19 12.22 12.35
N ASP A 118 -10.45 11.77 12.31
CA ASP A 118 -10.94 10.56 12.97
C ASP A 118 -10.43 9.29 12.27
N SER A 119 -10.16 9.36 10.96
CA SER A 119 -9.76 8.24 10.11
C SER A 119 -8.32 8.32 9.62
N LEU A 120 -7.79 9.52 9.39
CA LEU A 120 -6.48 9.80 8.83
C LEU A 120 -5.58 10.52 9.83
N GLU A 121 -4.28 10.36 9.67
CA GLU A 121 -3.27 11.17 10.35
C GLU A 121 -1.98 11.22 9.51
N LEU A 122 -1.34 12.40 9.43
CA LEU A 122 -0.09 12.56 8.69
C LEU A 122 1.06 11.84 9.41
N ALA A 123 1.87 11.11 8.66
CA ALA A 123 3.06 10.42 9.15
C ALA A 123 4.32 10.92 8.43
N ALA A 124 5.36 11.25 9.21
CA ALA A 124 6.67 11.66 8.68
C ALA A 124 7.77 10.62 8.95
N SER A 125 7.41 9.50 9.57
CA SER A 125 8.36 8.45 9.97
C SER A 125 7.70 7.07 10.01
N ALA A 126 8.52 6.01 9.99
CA ALA A 126 8.04 4.65 10.21
C ALA A 126 7.40 4.48 11.59
N ASP A 127 7.92 5.16 12.61
CA ASP A 127 7.36 5.13 13.97
C ASP A 127 5.97 5.77 14.00
N ASP A 128 5.74 6.83 13.23
CA ASP A 128 4.40 7.42 13.06
C ASP A 128 3.43 6.44 12.41
N VAL A 129 3.85 5.76 11.32
CA VAL A 129 3.01 4.74 10.67
C VAL A 129 2.55 3.69 11.68
N ILE A 130 3.48 3.16 12.48
CA ILE A 130 3.16 2.17 13.51
C ILE A 130 2.22 2.75 14.57
N ARG A 131 2.48 3.97 15.06
CA ARG A 131 1.68 4.64 16.09
C ARG A 131 0.25 4.92 15.62
N ILE A 132 0.09 5.45 14.40
CA ILE A 132 -1.18 5.82 13.78
C ILE A 132 -2.02 4.57 13.50
N HIS A 133 -1.39 3.53 12.92
CA HIS A 133 -2.07 2.27 12.67
C HIS A 133 -2.59 1.62 13.97
N ARG A 134 -1.78 1.64 15.04
CA ARG A 134 -2.21 1.17 16.38
C ARG A 134 -3.35 1.98 16.98
N ALA A 135 -3.48 3.26 16.62
CA ALA A 135 -4.61 4.11 16.99
C ALA A 135 -5.87 3.82 16.15
N GLY A 136 -5.83 2.86 15.22
CA GLY A 136 -6.95 2.51 14.36
C GLY A 136 -7.15 3.49 13.21
N LYS A 137 -6.17 4.33 12.89
CA LYS A 137 -6.19 5.28 11.77
C LYS A 137 -5.35 4.78 10.60
N ILE A 138 -5.54 5.40 9.43
CA ILE A 138 -4.70 5.20 8.25
C ILE A 138 -3.63 6.30 8.26
N ALA A 139 -2.37 5.90 8.16
CA ALA A 139 -1.26 6.84 8.05
C ALA A 139 -1.20 7.43 6.64
N ALA A 140 -1.32 8.74 6.52
CA ALA A 140 -1.12 9.48 5.28
C ALA A 140 0.34 9.92 5.19
N LEU A 141 1.02 9.57 4.11
CA LEU A 141 2.36 10.02 3.78
C LEU A 141 2.30 10.77 2.45
N MET A 142 3.30 11.60 2.17
CA MET A 142 3.44 12.29 0.89
C MET A 142 4.76 11.91 0.24
N GLY A 143 4.73 11.63 -1.07
CA GLY A 143 5.91 11.38 -1.88
C GLY A 143 5.95 12.34 -3.05
N VAL A 144 7.02 13.13 -3.18
CA VAL A 144 7.23 13.96 -4.38
C VAL A 144 7.59 13.05 -5.56
N GLU A 145 6.74 13.02 -6.57
CA GLU A 145 6.95 12.22 -7.77
C GLU A 145 7.48 13.10 -8.91
N GLY A 146 8.81 13.08 -9.05
CA GLY A 146 9.52 13.78 -10.12
C GLY A 146 10.41 14.91 -9.59
N GLY A 147 11.71 14.79 -9.87
CA GLY A 147 12.70 15.79 -9.43
C GLY A 147 12.58 17.13 -10.15
N HIS A 148 11.88 17.21 -11.29
CA HIS A 148 11.68 18.48 -12.01
C HIS A 148 10.91 19.52 -11.20
N ILE A 149 10.12 19.07 -10.21
CA ILE A 149 9.34 19.94 -9.31
C ILE A 149 10.25 20.88 -8.50
N ILE A 150 11.47 20.46 -8.15
CA ILE A 150 12.41 21.28 -7.33
C ILE A 150 13.26 22.23 -8.17
N GLN A 151 13.10 22.26 -9.50
CA GLN A 151 13.69 23.25 -10.40
C GLN A 151 15.23 23.44 -10.31
N ASN A 152 15.97 22.44 -9.81
CA ASN A 152 17.41 22.51 -9.52
C ASN A 152 17.81 23.51 -8.43
N ASP A 153 16.92 23.81 -7.49
CA ASP A 153 17.25 24.54 -6.24
C ASP A 153 18.08 23.66 -5.28
#